data_AF-A0A966LYV9-F1
#
_entry.id   AF-A0A966LYV9-F1
#
_cell.length_a   1.000
_cell.length_b   1.000
_cell.length_c   1.000
_cell.angle_alpha   90.00
_cell.angle_beta   90.00
_cell.angle_gamma   90.00
#
_symmetry.space_group_name_H-M   'P 1'
#
loop_
_entity.id
_entity.type
_entity.pdbx_description
1 polymer ?
#
loop_
_entity_poly.entity_id
_entity_poly.type
_entity_poly.pdbx_seq_one_letter_code
_entity_poly.pdbx_strand_id
1 'polypeptide(L)' 'MTDDIGYQVTDEDVAAVIHWLEINDPENANEKVAREMLIGARDMWRDMGRVDVDLLYKALEDYKKK' A
#
# COMPACT_ATOMS: atom_id res chain seq x y z
N MET A 1 9.21 25.17 -3.62
CA MET A 1 8.85 24.15 -2.63
C MET A 1 7.91 23.22 -3.35
N THR A 2 8.40 22.10 -3.86
CA THR A 2 7.54 21.08 -4.45
C THR A 2 6.81 20.45 -3.28
N ASP A 3 5.51 20.68 -3.19
CA ASP A 3 4.65 19.99 -2.23
C ASP A 3 4.90 18.50 -2.38
N ASP A 4 5.50 17.91 -1.34
CA ASP A 4 5.73 16.48 -1.22
C ASP A 4 4.35 15.86 -1.01
N ILE A 5 3.59 15.70 -2.10
CA ILE A 5 2.29 15.01 -2.09
C ILE A 5 2.61 13.52 -1.98
N GLY A 6 3.09 13.11 -0.81
CA GLY A 6 3.23 11.72 -0.45
C GLY A 6 1.87 11.03 -0.53
N TYR A 7 1.87 9.73 -0.83
CA TYR A 7 0.66 8.92 -0.90
C TYR A 7 -0.16 9.06 0.40
N GLN A 8 -1.36 9.64 0.28
CA GLN A 8 -2.34 9.72 1.35
C GLN A 8 -3.31 8.57 1.22
N VAL A 9 -3.47 7.81 2.30
CA VAL A 9 -4.44 6.71 2.37
C VAL A 9 -5.84 7.29 2.25
N THR A 10 -6.56 6.91 1.19
CA THR A 10 -7.94 7.33 0.97
C THR A 10 -8.93 6.31 1.55
N ASP A 11 -10.19 6.73 1.71
CA ASP A 11 -11.24 5.82 2.15
C ASP A 11 -11.55 4.73 1.09
N GLU A 12 -11.28 5.00 -0.19
CA GLU A 12 -11.37 4.01 -1.27
C GLU A 12 -10.31 2.91 -1.12
N ASP A 13 -9.07 3.28 -0.79
CA ASP A 13 -7.99 2.33 -0.54
C ASP A 13 -8.32 1.44 0.67
N VAL A 14 -8.86 2.04 1.73
CA VAL A 14 -9.30 1.32 2.93
C VAL A 14 -10.41 0.33 2.59
N ALA A 15 -11.42 0.75 1.83
CA ALA A 15 -12.52 -0.13 1.41
C ALA A 15 -12.01 -1.29 0.53
N ALA A 16 -11.07 -1.04 -0.38
CA ALA A 16 -10.47 -2.08 -1.21
C ALA A 16 -9.71 -3.13 -0.39
N VAL A 17 -8.95 -2.69 0.62
CA VAL A 17 -8.24 -3.61 1.52
C VAL A 17 -9.21 -4.37 2.42
N ILE A 18 -10.25 -3.71 2.94
CA ILE A 18 -11.31 -4.40 3.70
C ILE A 18 -11.96 -5.49 2.83
N HIS A 19 -12.33 -5.18 1.60
CA HIS A 19 -12.93 -6.18 0.71
C HIS A 19 -11.99 -7.35 0.42
N TRP A 20 -10.70 -7.08 0.24
CA TRP A 20 -9.70 -8.14 0.10
C TRP A 20 -9.60 -9.00 1.37
N LEU A 21 -9.64 -8.38 2.56
CA LEU A 21 -9.64 -9.09 3.84
C LEU A 21 -10.93 -9.92 4.03
N GLU A 22 -12.09 -9.43 3.63
CA GLU A 22 -13.35 -10.20 3.69
C GLU A 22 -13.26 -11.54 2.93
N ILE A 23 -12.45 -11.60 1.87
CA ILE A 23 -12.25 -12.80 1.05
C ILE A 23 -11.13 -13.69 1.60
N ASN A 24 -10.04 -13.09 2.07
CA ASN A 24 -8.79 -13.82 2.38
C ASN A 24 -8.53 -14.02 3.88
N ASP A 25 -9.01 -13.11 4.72
CA ASP A 25 -8.83 -13.11 6.18
C ASP A 25 -10.00 -12.39 6.90
N PRO A 26 -11.20 -13.01 6.94
CA PRO A 26 -12.42 -12.33 7.38
C PRO A 26 -12.38 -11.90 8.85
N GLU A 27 -11.60 -12.58 9.69
CA GLU A 27 -11.44 -12.26 11.12
C GLU A 27 -10.77 -10.89 11.32
N ASN A 28 -9.98 -10.46 10.33
CA ASN A 28 -9.24 -9.20 10.34
C ASN A 28 -9.82 -8.15 9.37
N ALA A 29 -10.97 -8.41 8.74
CA ALA A 29 -11.62 -7.52 7.78
C ALA A 29 -12.28 -6.30 8.43
N ASN A 30 -11.45 -5.42 8.99
CA ASN A 30 -11.89 -4.17 9.62
C ASN A 30 -10.99 -3.00 9.23
N GLU A 31 -11.52 -1.80 9.41
CA GLU A 31 -10.85 -0.55 9.04
C GLU A 31 -9.49 -0.37 9.70
N LYS A 32 -9.34 -0.78 10.96
CA LYS A 32 -8.08 -0.62 11.69
C LYS A 32 -6.96 -1.42 11.01
N VAL A 33 -7.19 -2.70 10.73
CA VAL A 33 -6.21 -3.57 10.06
C VAL A 33 -5.93 -3.05 8.64
N ALA A 34 -6.97 -2.65 7.90
CA ALA A 34 -6.80 -2.11 6.56
C ALA A 34 -5.89 -0.87 6.53
N ARG A 35 -6.09 0.07 7.46
CA ARG A 35 -5.24 1.27 7.59
C ARG A 35 -3.81 0.92 7.99
N GLU A 36 -3.62 -0.03 8.93
CA GLU A 36 -2.29 -0.50 9.33
C GLU A 36 -1.54 -1.15 8.17
N MET A 37 -2.21 -1.97 7.35
CA MET A 37 -1.62 -2.59 6.15
C MET A 37 -1.20 -1.54 5.10
N LEU A 38 -2.03 -0.53 4.86
CA LEU A 38 -1.72 0.54 3.90
C LEU A 38 -0.55 1.41 4.35
N ILE A 39 -0.48 1.72 5.64
CA ILE A 39 0.67 2.45 6.23
C ILE A 39 1.94 1.60 6.14
N GLY A 40 1.87 0.32 6.50
CA GLY A 40 3.00 -0.61 6.43
C GLY A 40 3.51 -0.79 5.00
N ALA A 41 2.60 -0.90 4.03
CA ALA A 41 2.96 -0.91 2.61
C ALA A 41 3.70 0.37 2.23
N ARG A 42 3.13 1.55 2.51
CA ARG A 42 3.77 2.84 2.21
C ARG A 42 5.18 2.94 2.77
N ASP A 43 5.37 2.56 4.03
CA ASP A 43 6.68 2.63 4.69
C ASP A 43 7.68 1.65 4.06
N MET A 44 7.22 0.44 3.69
CA MET A 44 8.02 -0.52 2.92
C MET A 44 8.44 0.04 1.55
N TRP A 45 7.51 0.65 0.79
CA TRP A 45 7.82 1.28 -0.50
C TRP A 45 8.81 2.44 -0.34
N ARG A 46 8.64 3.27 0.69
CA ARG A 46 9.57 4.37 1.00
C ARG A 46 10.96 3.85 1.32
N ASP A 47 11.06 2.81 2.14
CA ASP A 47 12.34 2.24 2.52
C ASP A 47 13.01 1.53 1.32
N MET A 48 12.24 0.83 0.48
CA MET A 48 12.74 0.26 -0.77
C MET A 48 13.27 1.34 -1.71
N GLY A 49 12.58 2.47 -1.86
CA GLY A 49 13.02 3.58 -2.71
C GLY A 49 14.25 4.31 -2.19
N ARG A 50 14.49 4.24 -0.87
CA ARG A 50 15.74 4.73 -0.25
C ARG A 50 16.90 3.77 -0.42
N VAL A 51 16.63 2.46 -0.47
CA VAL A 51 17.66 1.42 -0.58
C VAL A 51 18.08 1.20 -2.04
N ASP A 52 17.13 1.11 -2.98
CA ASP A 52 17.40 0.87 -4.39
C ASP A 52 16.20 1.25 -5.28
N VAL A 53 16.36 2.34 -6.05
CA VAL A 53 15.33 2.88 -6.95
C VAL A 53 15.00 1.92 -8.09
N ASP A 54 15.96 1.13 -8.59
CA ASP A 54 15.74 0.18 -9.67
C ASP A 54 14.86 -1.00 -9.21
N LEU A 55 15.00 -1.36 -7.93
CA LEU A 55 14.16 -2.38 -7.29
C LEU A 55 12.70 -1.91 -7.17
N LEU A 56 12.51 -0.61 -6.92
CA LEU A 56 11.19 0.01 -6.85
C LEU A 56 10.50 0.07 -8.22
N TYR A 57 11.26 0.40 -9.28
CA TYR A 57 10.75 0.35 -10.66
C TYR A 57 10.34 -1.07 -11.07
N LYS A 58 11.14 -2.07 -10.71
CA LYS A 58 10.83 -3.47 -11.01
C LYS A 58 9.58 -3.96 -10.28
N ALA A 59 9.42 -3.63 -9.00
CA ALA A 59 8.23 -3.95 -8.23
C ALA A 59 6.96 -3.31 -8.82
N LEU A 60 7.08 -2.07 -9.32
CA LEU A 60 5.98 -1.36 -9.98
C LEU A 60 5.60 -1.99 -11.33
N GLU A 61 6.58 -2.44 -12.12
CA GLU A 61 6.32 -3.20 -13.36
C GLU A 61 5.61 -4.53 -13.09
N ASP A 62 6.03 -5.26 -12.06
CA ASP A 62 5.44 -6.56 -11.72
C ASP A 62 4.00 -6.42 -11.22
N TYR A 63 3.68 -5.35 -10.47
CA TYR A 63 2.31 -5.04 -10.07
C TYR A 63 1.40 -4.75 -11.28
N LYS A 64 1.89 -3.99 -12.27
CA LYS A 64 1.14 -3.65 -13.50
C LYS A 64 0.91 -4.83 -14.45
N LYS A 65 1.66 -5.93 -14.30
CA LYS A 65 1.56 -7.13 -15.14
C LYS A 65 0.53 -8.15 -14.62
N LYS A 66 -0.07 -7.92 -13.46
CA LYS A 66 -1.18 -8.72 -12.91
C LYS A 66 -2.51 -8.00 -13.10
#